data_AF-A0A3D8LAT4-F1
#
_entry.id   AF-A0A3D8LAT4-F1
#
_cell.length_a   1.000
_cell.length_b   1.000
_cell.length_c   1.000
_cell.angle_alpha   90.00
_cell.angle_beta   90.00
_cell.angle_gamma   90.00
#
_symmetry.space_group_name_H-M   'P 1'
#
loop_
_entity.id
_entity.type
_entity.pdbx_description
1 polymer ?
#
loop_
_entity_poly.entity_id
_entity_poly.type
_entity_poly.pdbx_seq_one_letter_code
_entity_poly.pdbx_strand_id
1 'polypeptide(L)'
;MRVTGNIRQIKNSRDSRNKDIAVHLNTVEYITHKKDGKYYQAFDFVEELDTPLVITGDCLALIPSKQAEEGEYAFHVFDKVGEEYQLNENKALLLTLDYDYDANVAILTSATYTITVSNEDFKEIKSERNKARKQKQGKGRKNR
;
A
#
# COMPACT_ATOMS: atom_id res chain seq x y z
N MET A 1 -11.09 0.11 -3.33
CA MET A 1 -9.98 -0.82 -3.57
C MET A 1 -10.48 -2.02 -4.36
N ARG A 2 -9.61 -2.69 -5.09
CA ARG A 2 -9.98 -3.87 -5.90
C ARG A 2 -8.77 -4.76 -6.13
N VAL A 3 -8.97 -6.06 -6.19
CA VAL A 3 -8.00 -7.02 -6.73
C VAL A 3 -8.50 -7.56 -8.07
N THR A 4 -7.59 -7.73 -9.02
CA THR A 4 -7.80 -8.50 -10.24
C THR A 4 -6.79 -9.65 -10.31
N GLY A 5 -7.22 -10.80 -10.82
CA GLY A 5 -6.40 -12.02 -10.84
C GLY A 5 -6.42 -12.78 -9.50
N ASN A 6 -5.59 -13.82 -9.40
CA ASN A 6 -5.55 -14.70 -8.23
C ASN A 6 -4.30 -14.45 -7.39
N ILE A 7 -4.43 -13.70 -6.29
CA ILE A 7 -3.33 -13.35 -5.38
C ILE A 7 -2.61 -14.58 -4.83
N ARG A 8 -3.29 -15.73 -4.68
CA ARG A 8 -2.69 -16.99 -4.19
C ARG A 8 -1.63 -17.58 -5.15
N GLN A 9 -1.59 -17.10 -6.40
CA GLN A 9 -0.54 -17.46 -7.36
C GLN A 9 0.79 -16.79 -7.05
N ILE A 10 0.81 -15.63 -6.40
CA ILE A 10 2.03 -14.94 -6.02
C ILE A 10 2.75 -15.75 -4.94
N LYS A 11 4.01 -16.09 -5.20
CA LYS A 11 4.86 -16.90 -4.31
C LYS A 11 5.90 -16.02 -3.64
N ASN A 12 6.79 -16.64 -2.86
CA ASN A 12 7.84 -15.98 -2.09
C ASN A 12 9.00 -15.44 -2.93
N SER A 13 8.88 -15.46 -4.25
CA SER A 13 9.81 -14.84 -5.18
C SER A 13 9.05 -14.08 -6.26
N ARG A 14 9.70 -13.04 -6.78
CA ARG A 14 9.16 -12.21 -7.86
C ARG A 14 9.04 -13.03 -9.15
N ASP A 15 7.88 -12.96 -9.81
CA ASP A 15 7.62 -13.67 -11.07
C ASP A 15 6.87 -12.75 -12.07
N SER A 16 7.48 -12.53 -13.23
CA SER A 16 6.89 -11.73 -14.33
C SER A 16 5.58 -12.28 -14.88
N ARG A 17 5.29 -13.58 -14.66
CA ARG A 17 4.01 -14.20 -15.07
C ARG A 17 2.82 -13.66 -14.28
N ASN A 18 3.07 -13.04 -13.12
CA ASN A 18 2.04 -12.46 -12.26
C ASN A 18 1.62 -11.05 -12.68
N LYS A 19 2.09 -10.53 -13.81
CA LYS A 19 1.78 -9.17 -14.31
C LYS A 19 0.27 -8.88 -14.48
N ASP A 20 -0.53 -9.92 -14.72
CA ASP A 20 -1.98 -9.79 -14.94
C ASP A 20 -2.77 -9.75 -13.61
N ILE A 21 -2.09 -10.00 -12.49
CA ILE A 21 -2.63 -9.80 -11.14
C ILE A 21 -2.39 -8.34 -10.78
N ALA A 22 -3.41 -7.61 -10.30
CA ALA A 22 -3.24 -6.23 -9.91
C ALA A 22 -4.05 -5.88 -8.66
N VAL A 23 -3.47 -5.03 -7.82
CA VAL A 23 -4.07 -4.49 -6.60
C VAL A 23 -4.25 -2.99 -6.79
N HIS A 24 -5.50 -2.54 -6.76
CA HIS A 24 -5.89 -1.15 -6.84
C HIS A 24 -6.13 -0.60 -5.44
N LEU A 25 -5.26 0.31 -5.03
CA LEU A 25 -5.21 0.91 -3.70
C LEU A 25 -5.72 2.33 -3.77
N ASN A 26 -6.65 2.68 -2.89
CA ASN A 26 -7.17 4.04 -2.79
C ASN A 26 -6.45 4.83 -1.68
N THR A 27 -5.60 4.17 -0.90
CA THR A 27 -4.89 4.76 0.22
C THR A 27 -3.43 4.34 0.22
N VAL A 28 -2.59 5.19 0.80
CA VAL A 28 -1.18 4.91 1.10
C VAL A 28 -0.94 5.33 2.54
N GLU A 29 -0.28 4.47 3.31
CA GLU A 29 0.12 4.75 4.67
C GLU A 29 1.62 5.10 4.69
N TYR A 30 1.95 6.33 5.06
CA TYR A 30 3.34 6.71 5.29
C TYR A 30 3.67 6.52 6.76
N ILE A 31 4.78 5.85 7.06
CA ILE A 31 5.24 5.62 8.44
C ILE A 31 6.63 6.23 8.61
N THR A 32 6.87 6.87 9.75
CA THR A 32 8.22 7.23 10.20
C THR A 32 8.42 6.78 11.65
N HIS A 33 9.67 6.51 12.00
CA HIS A 33 10.07 6.24 13.37
C HIS A 33 10.81 7.45 13.92
N LYS A 34 10.23 8.08 14.94
CA LYS A 34 10.84 9.22 15.61
C LYS A 34 11.19 8.86 17.04
N LYS A 35 12.36 9.28 17.48
CA LYS A 35 12.74 9.22 18.88
C LYS A 35 11.91 10.22 19.69
N ASP A 36 11.14 9.71 20.63
CA ASP A 36 10.38 10.47 21.62
C ASP A 36 10.87 10.09 23.03
N GLY A 37 11.66 10.98 23.63
CA GLY A 37 12.36 10.70 24.88
C GLY A 37 13.33 9.51 24.77
N LYS A 38 13.05 8.43 25.54
CA LYS A 38 13.86 7.20 25.58
C LYS A 38 13.51 6.20 24.48
N TYR A 39 12.33 6.32 23.86
CA TYR A 39 11.78 5.30 22.97
C TYR A 39 11.65 5.81 21.52
N TYR A 40 11.64 4.88 20.57
CA TYR A 40 11.19 5.17 19.21
C TYR A 40 9.70 4.89 19.13
N GLN A 41 8.94 5.88 18.67
CA GLN A 41 7.51 5.72 18.39
C GLN A 41 7.29 5.81 16.88
N ALA A 42 6.41 4.95 16.37
CA ALA A 42 5.94 5.03 15.00
C ALA A 42 4.89 6.13 14.89
N PHE A 43 5.00 6.95 13.85
CA PHE A 43 3.99 7.92 13.43
C PHE A 43 3.53 7.58 12.03
N ASP A 44 2.23 7.44 11.86
CA ASP A 44 1.59 7.16 10.60
C ASP A 44 0.85 8.38 10.02
N PHE A 45 0.71 8.40 8.71
CA PHE A 45 -0.13 9.32 7.97
C PHE A 45 -0.77 8.58 6.81
N VAL A 46 -2.09 8.35 6.92
CA VAL A 46 -2.88 7.74 5.85
C VAL A 46 -3.32 8.81 4.86
N GLU A 47 -2.90 8.65 3.62
CA GLU A 47 -3.31 9.47 2.49
C GLU A 47 -4.36 8.74 1.66
N GLU A 48 -5.50 9.38 1.41
CA GLU A 48 -6.45 8.96 0.38
C GLU A 48 -6.04 9.54 -0.98
N LEU A 49 -5.89 8.66 -1.96
CA LEU A 49 -5.49 9.00 -3.32
C LEU A 49 -6.71 9.40 -4.17
N ASP A 50 -6.60 10.48 -4.92
CA ASP A 50 -7.61 10.88 -5.91
C ASP A 50 -7.75 9.84 -7.03
N THR A 51 -6.63 9.22 -7.42
CA THR A 51 -6.54 8.16 -8.42
C THR A 51 -5.95 6.91 -7.79
N PRO A 52 -6.53 5.71 -8.00
CA PRO A 52 -6.00 4.49 -7.39
C PRO A 52 -4.55 4.21 -7.81
N LEU A 53 -3.70 3.90 -6.83
CA LEU A 53 -2.39 3.31 -7.08
C LEU A 53 -2.59 1.86 -7.51
N VAL A 54 -1.92 1.45 -8.59
CA VAL A 54 -1.99 0.09 -9.10
C VAL A 54 -0.64 -0.59 -8.88
N ILE A 55 -0.64 -1.68 -8.12
CA ILE A 55 0.53 -2.54 -7.93
C ILE A 55 0.25 -3.87 -8.61
N THR A 56 1.10 -4.25 -9.56
CA THR A 56 0.98 -5.51 -10.31
C THR A 56 1.72 -6.65 -9.59
N GLY A 57 1.27 -7.88 -9.81
CA GLY A 57 1.78 -9.06 -9.12
C GLY A 57 3.23 -9.42 -9.46
N ASP A 58 3.76 -8.95 -10.58
CA ASP A 58 5.18 -9.06 -10.93
C ASP A 58 6.09 -8.11 -10.12
N CYS A 59 5.50 -7.16 -9.38
CA CYS A 59 6.19 -6.31 -8.41
C CYS A 59 6.06 -6.83 -6.97
N LEU A 60 5.48 -8.02 -6.77
CA LEU A 60 5.20 -8.56 -5.44
C LEU A 60 5.91 -9.90 -5.23
N ALA A 61 6.38 -10.11 -4.00
CA ALA A 61 6.78 -11.43 -3.52
C ALA A 61 6.19 -11.67 -2.13
N LEU A 62 5.51 -12.80 -1.95
CA LEU A 62 4.85 -13.18 -0.70
C LEU A 62 5.87 -13.34 0.42
N ILE A 63 5.60 -12.75 1.56
CA ILE A 63 6.38 -12.93 2.79
C ILE A 63 5.84 -14.19 3.47
N PRO A 64 6.60 -15.30 3.53
CA PRO A 64 6.15 -16.49 4.22
C PRO A 64 6.14 -16.22 5.73
N SER A 65 4.95 -16.08 6.31
CA SER A 65 4.78 -15.95 7.75
C SER A 65 4.07 -17.18 8.30
N LYS A 66 4.63 -17.76 9.37
CA LYS A 66 3.97 -18.82 10.14
C LYS A 66 2.86 -18.29 11.04
N GLN A 67 2.80 -16.97 11.22
CA GLN A 67 1.86 -16.27 12.10
C GLN A 67 0.77 -15.53 11.33
N ALA A 68 0.78 -15.56 9.99
CA ALA A 68 -0.29 -14.97 9.21
C ALA A 68 -1.60 -15.70 9.49
N GLU A 69 -2.66 -14.94 9.77
CA GLU A 69 -3.99 -15.50 9.90
C GLU A 69 -4.51 -15.97 8.53
N GLU A 70 -5.53 -16.83 8.55
CA GLU A 70 -6.15 -17.28 7.31
C GLU A 70 -6.74 -16.08 6.54
N GLY A 71 -6.37 -15.95 5.27
CA GLY A 71 -6.78 -14.82 4.44
C GLY A 71 -5.83 -13.62 4.48
N GLU A 72 -4.80 -13.63 5.32
CA GLU A 72 -3.78 -12.58 5.35
C GLU A 72 -2.60 -12.87 4.41
N TYR A 73 -2.23 -11.88 3.60
CA TYR A 73 -1.13 -11.96 2.66
C TYR A 73 -0.25 -10.71 2.77
N ALA A 74 0.96 -10.89 3.30
CA ALA A 74 1.98 -9.86 3.33
C ALA A 74 2.95 -10.02 2.15
N PHE A 75 3.33 -8.92 1.51
CA PHE A 75 4.22 -8.92 0.35
C PHE A 75 5.37 -7.93 0.51
N HIS A 76 6.54 -8.38 0.08
CA HIS A 76 7.62 -7.49 -0.34
C HIS A 76 7.24 -6.82 -1.66
N VAL A 77 7.61 -5.55 -1.79
CA VAL A 77 7.29 -4.74 -2.97
C VAL A 77 8.57 -4.40 -3.71
N PHE A 78 8.57 -4.61 -5.02
CA PHE A 78 9.67 -4.31 -5.91
C PHE A 78 9.34 -3.07 -6.74
N ASP A 79 10.29 -2.15 -6.83
CA ASP A 79 10.21 -1.03 -7.74
C ASP A 79 10.77 -1.42 -9.11
N LYS A 80 10.03 -1.07 -10.17
CA LYS A 80 10.49 -1.24 -11.54
C LYS A 80 11.33 -0.04 -11.95
N VAL A 81 12.64 -0.22 -12.04
CA VAL A 81 13.60 0.82 -12.43
C VAL A 81 14.13 0.48 -13.82
N GLY A 82 13.53 1.08 -14.84
CA GLY A 82 13.78 0.69 -16.24
C GLY A 82 13.25 -0.71 -16.54
N GLU A 83 14.15 -1.63 -16.89
CA GLU A 83 13.82 -3.04 -17.17
C GLU A 83 14.04 -3.95 -15.95
N GLU A 84 14.63 -3.42 -14.88
CA GLU A 84 14.97 -4.19 -13.68
C GLU A 84 13.94 -4.00 -12.56
N TYR A 85 13.89 -4.99 -11.68
CA TYR A 85 13.05 -4.99 -10.48
C TYR A 85 13.96 -4.99 -9.26
N GLN A 86 13.83 -3.98 -8.41
CA GLN A 86 14.64 -3.82 -7.21
C GLN A 86 13.75 -3.90 -5.97
N LEU A 87 14.12 -4.74 -5.01
CA LEU A 87 13.39 -4.86 -3.74
C LEU A 87 13.41 -3.49 -3.03
N ASN A 88 12.25 -2.97 -2.66
CA ASN A 88 12.16 -1.78 -1.85
C ASN A 88 11.84 -2.18 -0.41
N GLU A 89 12.87 -2.18 0.44
CA GLU A 89 12.74 -2.53 1.87
C GLU A 89 11.86 -1.56 2.66
N ASN A 90 11.60 -0.37 2.12
CA ASN A 90 10.74 0.63 2.74
C ASN A 90 9.27 0.46 2.34
N LYS A 91 8.94 -0.45 1.43
CA LYS A 91 7.57 -0.66 0.94
C LYS A 91 7.08 -2.05 1.31
N ALA A 92 5.87 -2.11 1.85
CA ALA A 92 5.18 -3.35 2.17
C ALA A 92 3.72 -3.27 1.75
N LEU A 93 3.16 -4.41 1.35
CA LEU A 93 1.73 -4.54 1.06
C LEU A 93 1.15 -5.66 1.92
N LEU A 94 0.13 -5.35 2.70
CA LEU A 94 -0.67 -6.32 3.45
C LEU A 94 -2.07 -6.34 2.86
N LEU A 95 -2.56 -7.53 2.52
CA LEU A 95 -3.92 -7.76 2.05
C LEU A 95 -4.63 -8.72 3.00
N THR A 96 -5.88 -8.42 3.34
CA THR A 96 -6.79 -9.39 3.96
C THR A 96 -7.87 -9.73 2.95
N LEU A 97 -7.99 -11.02 2.65
CA LEU A 97 -8.99 -11.57 1.74
C LEU A 97 -9.94 -12.47 2.52
N ASP A 98 -11.23 -12.16 2.48
CA ASP A 98 -12.26 -13.12 2.86
C ASP A 98 -12.64 -14.00 1.66
N TYR A 99 -13.26 -15.12 1.94
CA TYR A 99 -13.76 -16.02 0.90
C TYR A 99 -15.28 -16.18 1.04
N ASP A 100 -15.97 -15.82 -0.03
CA ASP A 100 -17.40 -16.08 -0.18
C ASP A 100 -17.57 -17.48 -0.77
N TYR A 101 -18.05 -18.40 0.06
CA TYR A 101 -18.26 -19.80 -0.29
C TYR A 101 -19.43 -20.00 -1.26
N ASP A 102 -20.44 -19.14 -1.22
CA ASP A 102 -21.62 -19.23 -2.07
C ASP A 102 -21.29 -18.76 -3.49
N ALA A 103 -20.52 -17.66 -3.60
CA ALA A 103 -20.05 -17.13 -4.88
C ALA A 103 -18.78 -17.83 -5.41
N ASN A 104 -18.05 -18.56 -4.56
CA ASN A 104 -16.71 -19.10 -4.83
C ASN A 104 -15.73 -17.99 -5.28
N VAL A 105 -15.71 -16.86 -4.58
CA VAL A 105 -14.89 -15.68 -4.90
C VAL A 105 -14.11 -15.20 -3.67
N ALA A 106 -12.85 -14.82 -3.88
CA ALA A 106 -12.07 -14.10 -2.87
C ALA A 106 -12.45 -12.61 -2.88
N ILE A 107 -12.88 -12.10 -1.73
CA ILE A 107 -13.28 -10.71 -1.52
C ILE A 107 -12.12 -9.99 -0.85
N LEU A 108 -11.67 -8.88 -1.44
CA LEU A 108 -10.70 -8.00 -0.78
C LEU A 108 -11.40 -7.24 0.35
N THR A 109 -11.06 -7.59 1.59
CA THR A 109 -11.62 -7.00 2.80
C THR A 109 -10.81 -5.78 3.24
N SER A 110 -9.48 -5.88 3.21
CA SER A 110 -8.58 -4.76 3.54
C SER A 110 -7.32 -4.81 2.67
N ALA A 111 -6.75 -3.63 2.42
CA ALA A 111 -5.43 -3.51 1.81
C ALA A 111 -4.68 -2.34 2.44
N THR A 112 -3.52 -2.63 3.01
CA THR A 112 -2.64 -1.63 3.63
C THR A 112 -1.34 -1.62 2.85
N TYR A 113 -1.09 -0.52 2.17
CA TYR A 113 0.18 -0.28 1.49
C TYR A 113 0.97 0.76 2.25
N THR A 114 2.09 0.31 2.80
CA THR A 114 2.89 1.08 3.74
C THR A 114 4.20 1.50 3.08
N ILE A 115 4.55 2.78 3.24
CA ILE A 115 5.84 3.35 2.84
C ILE A 115 6.52 3.93 4.06
N THR A 116 7.67 3.36 4.43
CA THR A 116 8.53 3.92 5.47
C THR A 116 9.35 5.06 4.86
N VAL A 117 9.28 6.24 5.49
CA VAL A 117 9.93 7.47 5.02
C VAL A 117 10.75 8.11 6.14
N SER A 118 11.64 9.02 5.77
CA SER A 118 12.39 9.80 6.75
C SER A 118 11.49 10.78 7.51
N ASN A 119 11.96 11.27 8.65
CA ASN A 119 11.24 12.28 9.43
C ASN A 119 11.07 13.61 8.68
N GLU A 120 11.96 13.92 7.75
CA GLU A 120 11.91 15.14 6.92
C GLU A 120 10.83 14.95 5.85
N ASP A 121 10.91 13.87 5.06
CA ASP A 121 9.92 13.53 4.04
C ASP A 121 8.50 13.41 4.62
N PHE A 122 8.37 12.78 5.80
CA PHE A 122 7.08 12.64 6.47
C PHE A 122 6.41 14.00 6.76
N LYS A 123 7.19 14.98 7.23
CA LYS A 123 6.68 16.33 7.50
C LYS A 123 6.31 17.04 6.20
N GLU A 124 7.12 16.89 5.16
CA GLU A 124 6.88 17.49 3.84
C GLU A 124 5.59 16.93 3.22
N ILE A 125 5.48 15.61 3.09
CA ILE A 125 4.29 14.92 2.58
C ILE A 125 3.04 15.39 3.33
N LYS A 126 3.07 15.35 4.66
CA LYS A 126 1.93 15.77 5.49
C LYS A 126 1.58 17.25 5.28
N SER A 127 2.58 18.12 5.13
CA SER A 127 2.39 19.55 4.89
C SER A 127 1.79 19.82 3.50
N GLU A 128 2.33 19.20 2.46
CA GLU A 128 1.88 19.34 1.07
C GLU A 128 0.44 18.86 0.89
N ARG A 129 0.10 17.70 1.45
CA ARG A 129 -1.27 17.16 1.37
C ARG A 129 -2.29 18.02 2.11
N ASN A 130 -1.92 18.57 3.27
CA ASN A 130 -2.76 19.52 3.99
C ASN A 130 -2.99 20.82 3.19
N LYS A 131 -1.97 21.33 2.50
CA LYS A 131 -2.11 22.50 1.61
C LYS A 131 -3.03 22.18 0.43
N ALA A 132 -2.85 21.03 -0.22
CA ALA A 132 -3.68 20.59 -1.34
C ALA A 132 -5.16 20.45 -0.94
N ARG A 133 -5.45 19.85 0.23
CA ARG A 133 -6.81 19.75 0.78
C ARG A 133 -7.44 21.14 1.01
N LYS A 134 -6.68 22.08 1.59
CA LYS A 134 -7.16 23.46 1.81
C LYS A 134 -7.43 24.21 0.51
N GLN A 135 -6.60 24.03 -0.52
CA GLN A 135 -6.82 24.65 -1.83
C GLN A 135 -8.07 24.11 -2.55
N LYS A 136 -8.36 22.80 -2.41
CA LYS A 136 -9.60 22.21 -2.94
C LYS A 136 -10.84 22.76 -2.21
N GLN A 137 -10.80 22.92 -0.89
CA GLN A 137 -11.92 23.47 -0.11
C GLN A 137 -12.11 24.99 -0.30
N GLY A 138 -11.05 25.75 -0.54
CA GLY A 138 -11.09 27.20 -0.74
C GLY A 138 -11.74 27.66 -2.05
N LYS A 139 -11.82 26.79 -3.08
CA LYS A 139 -12.46 27.12 -4.36
C LYS A 139 -14.00 27.18 -4.31
N GLY A 140 -14.62 26.71 -3.23
CA GLY A 140 -16.09 26.70 -3.09
C GLY A 140 -16.71 27.95 -2.44
N ARG A 141 -15.92 28.93 -1.98
CA ARG A 141 -16.41 30.02 -1.10
C ARG A 141 -16.33 31.41 -1.73
N LYS A 142 -16.54 31.52 -3.05
CA LYS A 142 -16.52 32.78 -3.79
C LYS A 142 -17.75 33.09 -4.64
N ASN A 143 -18.89 32.48 -4.35
CA ASN A 143 -20.21 32.91 -4.84
C ASN A 143 -21.28 32.54 -3.80
N ARG A 144 -21.44 33.39 -2.78
CA ARG A 144 -22.70 33.55 -2.07
C ARG A 144 -22.75 34.94 -1.44
#